data_AF-A0A6N2D3Z9-F1
#
_entry.id   AF-A0A6N2D3Z9-F1
#
_cell.length_a   1.000
_cell.length_b   1.000
_cell.length_c   1.000
_cell.angle_alpha   90.00
_cell.angle_beta   90.00
_cell.angle_gamma   90.00
#
_symmetry.space_group_name_H-M   'P 1'
#
loop_
_entity.id
_entity.type
_entity.pdbx_description
1 polymer ?
#
loop_
_entity_poly.entity_id
_entity_poly.type
_entity_poly.pdbx_seq_one_letter_code
_entity_poly.pdbx_strand_id
1 'polypeptide(L)'
;MDPRPPAPELLEAVSAWLLDEVVPALADDRGRAFRARIAANLVAVAAREVRDGAAVSAAEHADQCALLGVDPDEMPPAEAAAALAVQLRDTPSDDPLARRARAVLVRHLEARIALSNPRFRLGDDVELPERETPA
;
A
#
# COMPACT_ATOMS: atom_id res chain seq x y z
N MET A 1 25.56 -17.31 6.24
CA MET A 1 24.25 -17.49 5.60
C MET A 1 23.36 -18.14 6.63
N ASP A 2 22.30 -17.47 7.07
CA ASP A 2 21.36 -18.05 8.04
C ASP A 2 20.52 -19.12 7.31
N PRO A 3 20.47 -20.38 7.77
CA PRO A 3 19.70 -21.44 7.12
C PRO A 3 18.19 -21.30 7.30
N ARG A 4 17.72 -20.34 8.13
CA ARG A 4 16.30 -20.16 8.39
C ARG A 4 15.60 -19.49 7.21
N PRO A 5 14.42 -19.98 6.80
CA PRO A 5 13.63 -19.30 5.78
C PRO A 5 13.27 -17.88 6.26
N PRO A 6 13.27 -16.89 5.36
CA PRO A 6 12.89 -15.54 5.69
C PRO A 6 11.41 -15.47 6.10
N ALA A 7 11.07 -14.51 6.96
CA ALA A 7 9.71 -14.30 7.45
C ALA A 7 8.59 -14.30 6.37
N PRO A 8 8.73 -13.67 5.19
CA PRO A 8 7.68 -13.74 4.16
C PRO A 8 7.43 -15.15 3.65
N GLU A 9 8.46 -16.00 3.51
CA GLU A 9 8.30 -17.40 3.08
C GLU A 9 7.56 -18.22 4.14
N LEU A 10 7.84 -17.97 5.43
CA LEU A 10 7.11 -18.61 6.53
C LEU A 10 5.63 -18.24 6.52
N LEU A 11 5.32 -16.97 6.29
CA LEU A 11 3.93 -16.49 6.21
C LEU A 11 3.22 -17.08 4.98
N GLU A 12 3.88 -17.14 3.82
CA GLU A 12 3.32 -17.77 2.62
C GLU A 12 3.02 -19.26 2.83
N ALA A 13 3.93 -19.99 3.49
CA ALA A 13 3.69 -21.38 3.85
C ALA A 13 2.46 -21.55 4.74
N VAL A 14 2.26 -20.67 5.73
CA VAL A 14 1.06 -20.68 6.60
C VAL A 14 -0.21 -20.37 5.80
N SER A 15 -0.16 -19.38 4.89
CA SER A 15 -1.29 -19.07 4.02
C SER A 15 -1.67 -20.26 3.13
N ALA A 16 -0.67 -20.94 2.55
CA ALA A 16 -0.89 -22.13 1.72
C ALA A 16 -1.51 -23.26 2.54
N TRP A 17 -0.95 -23.59 3.70
CA TRP A 17 -1.49 -24.59 4.61
C TRP A 17 -2.96 -24.32 5.00
N LEU A 18 -3.30 -23.07 5.30
CA LEU A 18 -4.67 -22.68 5.61
C LEU A 18 -5.63 -22.97 4.45
N LEU A 19 -5.21 -22.71 3.20
CA LEU A 19 -6.04 -22.90 2.02
C LEU A 19 -6.11 -24.35 1.55
N ASP A 20 -4.98 -25.07 1.59
CA ASP A 20 -4.83 -26.38 0.98
C ASP A 20 -5.22 -27.52 1.93
N GLU A 21 -5.09 -27.32 3.25
CA GLU A 21 -5.37 -28.36 4.24
C GLU A 21 -6.52 -27.97 5.18
N VAL A 22 -6.46 -26.77 5.78
CA VAL A 22 -7.42 -26.39 6.84
C VAL A 22 -8.80 -26.09 6.28
N VAL A 23 -8.89 -25.31 5.21
CA VAL A 23 -10.19 -24.96 4.60
C VAL A 23 -10.93 -26.21 4.10
N PRO A 24 -10.30 -27.17 3.39
CA PRO A 24 -10.93 -28.43 3.01
C PRO A 24 -11.35 -29.28 4.22
N ALA A 25 -10.54 -29.35 5.27
CA ALA A 25 -10.89 -30.09 6.49
C ALA A 25 -12.11 -29.50 7.24
N LEU A 26 -12.46 -28.24 6.97
CA LEU A 26 -13.61 -27.54 7.55
C LEU A 26 -14.84 -27.52 6.62
N ALA A 27 -14.91 -28.38 5.60
CA ALA A 27 -15.96 -28.35 4.58
C ALA A 27 -17.40 -28.36 5.15
N ASP A 28 -17.61 -29.06 6.26
CA ASP A 28 -18.93 -29.19 6.91
C ASP A 28 -19.31 -27.96 7.77
N ASP A 29 -18.35 -27.09 8.13
CA ASP A 29 -18.58 -25.85 8.88
C ASP A 29 -18.22 -24.64 8.01
N ARG A 30 -19.21 -24.18 7.24
CA ARG A 30 -19.07 -23.03 6.33
C ARG A 30 -18.56 -21.77 7.04
N GLY A 31 -18.97 -21.54 8.28
CA GLY A 31 -18.58 -20.35 9.05
C GLY A 31 -17.11 -20.38 9.47
N ARG A 32 -16.60 -21.53 9.88
CA ARG A 32 -15.16 -21.72 10.15
C ARG A 32 -14.34 -21.70 8.86
N ALA A 33 -14.79 -22.39 7.81
CA ALA A 33 -14.11 -22.39 6.52
C ALA A 33 -13.99 -20.98 5.92
N PHE A 34 -15.01 -20.12 6.10
CA PHE A 34 -14.94 -18.72 5.68
C PHE A 34 -13.88 -17.93 6.46
N ARG A 35 -13.87 -18.05 7.80
CA ARG A 35 -12.86 -17.39 8.65
C ARG A 35 -11.43 -17.85 8.32
N ALA A 36 -11.24 -19.14 8.02
CA ALA A 36 -9.95 -19.67 7.61
C ALA A 36 -9.45 -19.05 6.28
N ARG A 37 -10.34 -18.85 5.30
CA ARG A 37 -10.01 -18.13 4.05
C ARG A 37 -9.61 -16.68 4.30
N ILE A 38 -10.31 -15.99 5.20
CA ILE A 38 -9.93 -14.63 5.61
C ILE A 38 -8.55 -14.64 6.24
N ALA A 39 -8.29 -15.55 7.18
CA ALA A 39 -6.99 -15.67 7.84
C ALA A 39 -5.87 -15.89 6.82
N ALA A 40 -6.06 -16.80 5.86
CA ALA A 40 -5.09 -17.03 4.79
C ALA A 40 -4.80 -15.74 3.99
N ASN A 41 -5.85 -15.01 3.59
CA ASN A 41 -5.67 -13.73 2.89
C ASN A 41 -4.87 -12.72 3.73
N LEU A 42 -5.22 -12.55 5.01
CA LEU A 42 -4.50 -11.63 5.90
C LEU A 42 -3.02 -12.02 6.07
N VAL A 43 -2.73 -13.31 6.18
CA VAL A 43 -1.34 -13.81 6.24
C VAL A 43 -0.60 -13.53 4.93
N ALA A 44 -1.25 -13.73 3.78
CA ALA A 44 -0.66 -13.41 2.48
C ALA A 44 -0.41 -11.91 2.30
N VAL A 45 -1.28 -11.04 2.83
CA VAL A 45 -1.03 -9.59 2.89
C VAL A 45 0.18 -9.28 3.77
N ALA A 46 0.24 -9.86 4.96
CA ALA A 46 1.37 -9.69 5.86
C ALA A 46 2.70 -10.14 5.22
N ALA A 47 2.70 -11.23 4.44
CA ALA A 47 3.89 -11.67 3.72
C ALA A 47 4.39 -10.62 2.72
N ARG A 48 3.48 -10.00 1.95
CA ARG A 48 3.82 -8.93 0.99
C ARG A 48 4.29 -7.67 1.71
N GLU A 49 3.63 -7.27 2.79
CA GLU A 49 4.05 -6.12 3.60
C GLU A 49 5.46 -6.31 4.18
N VAL A 50 5.78 -7.49 4.71
CA VAL A 50 7.13 -7.79 5.23
C VAL A 50 8.17 -7.80 4.12
N ARG A 51 7.81 -8.29 2.92
CA ARG A 51 8.73 -8.38 1.78
C ARG A 51 9.02 -7.01 1.16
N ASP A 52 7.96 -6.25 0.88
CA ASP A 52 8.01 -5.10 -0.03
C ASP A 52 7.67 -3.77 0.67
N GLY A 53 7.02 -3.80 1.84
CA GLY A 53 6.48 -2.61 2.50
C GLY A 53 7.54 -1.55 2.81
N ALA A 54 8.71 -1.96 3.32
CA ALA A 54 9.81 -1.04 3.59
C ALA A 54 10.35 -0.36 2.32
N ALA A 55 10.44 -1.10 1.21
CA ALA A 55 10.87 -0.55 -0.07
C ALA A 55 9.83 0.40 -0.66
N VAL A 56 8.54 0.07 -0.55
CA VAL A 56 7.43 0.94 -0.97
C VAL A 56 7.43 2.25 -0.18
N SER A 57 7.59 2.19 1.15
CA SER A 57 7.67 3.38 2.00
C SER A 57 8.91 4.23 1.73
N ALA A 58 10.08 3.61 1.51
CA ALA A 58 11.30 4.33 1.17
C ALA A 58 11.20 5.06 -0.18
N ALA A 59 10.59 4.41 -1.18
CA ALA A 59 10.32 5.04 -2.47
C ALA A 59 9.36 6.23 -2.34
N GLU A 60 8.27 6.08 -1.57
CA GLU A 60 7.33 7.16 -1.27
C GLU A 60 8.01 8.37 -0.62
N HIS A 61 8.85 8.13 0.38
CA HIS A 61 9.61 9.17 1.05
C HIS A 61 10.59 9.88 0.11
N ALA A 62 11.37 9.13 -0.67
CA ALA A 62 12.32 9.70 -1.62
C ALA A 62 11.63 10.59 -2.66
N ASP A 63 10.47 10.16 -3.18
CA ASP A 63 9.71 10.93 -4.15
C ASP A 63 9.07 12.19 -3.53
N GLN A 64 8.62 12.14 -2.27
CA GLN A 64 8.15 13.32 -1.54
C GLN A 64 9.26 14.35 -1.35
N CYS A 65 10.44 13.92 -0.92
CA CYS A 65 11.62 14.78 -0.78
C CYS A 65 12.04 15.38 -2.14
N ALA A 66 11.99 14.60 -3.22
CA ALA A 66 12.26 15.08 -4.57
C ALA A 66 11.25 16.13 -5.06
N LEU A 67 9.98 16.06 -4.64
CA LEU A 67 8.97 17.08 -4.94
C LEU A 67 9.21 18.38 -4.14
N LEU A 68 9.72 18.25 -2.92
CA LEU A 68 10.07 19.37 -2.03
C LEU A 68 11.44 19.99 -2.35
N GLY A 69 12.29 19.29 -3.12
CA GLY A 69 13.65 19.72 -3.41
C GLY A 69 14.59 19.60 -2.21
N VAL A 70 14.33 18.64 -1.31
CA VAL A 70 15.14 18.37 -0.11
C VAL A 70 15.79 17.00 -0.19
N ASP A 71 16.88 16.80 0.54
CA ASP A 71 17.52 15.49 0.65
C ASP A 71 16.68 14.55 1.56
N PRO A 72 16.38 13.31 1.15
CA PRO A 72 15.73 12.31 2.01
C PRO A 72 16.44 12.06 3.35
N ASP A 73 17.75 12.23 3.43
CA ASP A 73 18.51 12.03 4.66
C ASP A 73 18.37 13.22 5.65
N GLU A 74 17.94 14.38 5.16
CA GLU A 74 17.77 15.61 5.94
C GLU A 74 16.34 15.79 6.47
N MET A 75 15.37 15.06 5.93
CA MET A 75 13.96 15.22 6.28
C MET A 75 13.28 13.85 6.51
N PRO A 76 12.81 13.56 7.73
CA PRO A 76 12.10 12.31 8.02
C PRO A 76 10.82 12.13 7.18
N PRO A 77 10.37 10.88 6.94
CA PRO A 77 9.19 10.60 6.10
C PRO A 77 7.92 11.35 6.51
N ALA A 78 7.62 11.41 7.81
CA ALA A 78 6.43 12.08 8.31
C ALA A 78 6.47 13.60 8.08
N GLU A 79 7.65 14.20 8.15
CA GLU A 79 7.85 15.63 7.90
C GLU A 79 7.75 15.96 6.41
N ALA A 80 8.35 15.13 5.55
CA ALA A 80 8.23 15.27 4.09
C ALA A 80 6.77 15.18 3.64
N ALA A 81 6.02 14.19 4.13
CA ALA A 81 4.60 14.05 3.83
C ALA A 81 3.78 15.26 4.30
N ALA A 82 4.03 15.76 5.51
CA ALA A 82 3.34 16.93 6.06
C ALA A 82 3.68 18.21 5.29
N ALA A 83 4.96 18.45 4.97
CA ALA A 83 5.41 19.61 4.22
C ALA A 83 4.81 19.62 2.80
N LEU A 84 4.80 18.48 2.12
CA LEU A 84 4.18 18.35 0.79
C LEU A 84 2.67 18.63 0.87
N ALA A 85 1.98 18.11 1.89
CA ALA A 85 0.55 18.37 2.08
C ALA A 85 0.24 19.86 2.35
N VAL A 86 1.12 20.57 3.07
CA VAL A 86 1.00 22.02 3.27
C VAL A 86 1.20 22.75 1.94
N GLN A 87 2.25 22.41 1.18
CA GLN A 87 2.53 23.06 -0.10
C GLN A 87 1.40 22.85 -1.11
N LEU A 88 0.87 21.63 -1.22
CA LEU A 88 -0.21 21.30 -2.14
C LEU A 88 -1.56 21.92 -1.78
N ARG A 89 -1.77 22.35 -0.52
CA ARG A 89 -3.06 22.91 -0.07
C ARG A 89 -3.44 24.17 -0.82
N ASP A 90 -2.48 25.05 -1.04
CA ASP A 90 -2.68 26.36 -1.68
C ASP A 90 -2.18 26.38 -3.13
N THR A 91 -1.66 25.25 -3.62
CA THR A 91 -1.19 25.11 -5.00
C THR A 91 -2.38 24.85 -5.93
N PRO A 92 -2.59 25.66 -7.01
CA PRO A 92 -3.61 25.40 -8.01
C PRO A 92 -3.50 24.00 -8.62
N SER A 93 -4.63 23.36 -8.93
CA SER A 93 -4.64 21.99 -9.45
C SER A 93 -3.98 21.83 -10.82
N ASP A 94 -3.93 22.91 -11.60
CA ASP A 94 -3.27 23.02 -12.90
C ASP A 94 -1.79 23.44 -12.78
N ASP A 95 -1.28 23.67 -11.58
CA ASP A 95 0.14 23.92 -11.36
C ASP A 95 0.98 22.68 -11.72
N PRO A 96 2.15 22.85 -12.37
CA PRO A 96 3.05 21.73 -12.66
C PRO A 96 3.43 20.87 -11.44
N LEU A 97 3.63 21.48 -10.27
CA LEU A 97 3.91 20.77 -9.02
C LEU A 97 2.72 19.91 -8.60
N ALA A 98 1.51 20.47 -8.61
CA ALA A 98 0.30 19.73 -8.23
C ALA A 98 0.04 18.54 -9.16
N ARG A 99 0.25 18.70 -10.48
CA ARG A 99 0.16 17.59 -11.44
C ARG A 99 1.20 16.50 -11.18
N ARG A 100 2.47 16.89 -10.97
CA ARG A 100 3.55 15.94 -10.70
C ARG A 100 3.32 15.19 -9.38
N ALA A 101 2.93 15.91 -8.34
CA ALA A 101 2.61 15.32 -7.05
C ALA A 101 1.43 14.35 -7.14
N ARG A 102 0.37 14.69 -7.88
CA ARG A 102 -0.75 13.76 -8.13
C ARG A 102 -0.25 12.46 -8.78
N ALA A 103 0.54 12.55 -9.85
CA ALA A 103 1.04 11.35 -10.54
C ALA A 103 1.87 10.45 -9.60
N VAL A 104 2.73 11.07 -8.77
CA VAL A 104 3.52 10.37 -7.74
C VAL A 104 2.62 9.71 -6.71
N LEU A 105 1.65 10.43 -6.14
CA LEU A 105 0.73 9.92 -5.12
C LEU A 105 -0.14 8.78 -5.63
N VAL A 106 -0.64 8.86 -6.88
CA VAL A 106 -1.40 7.77 -7.50
C VAL A 106 -0.54 6.51 -7.59
N ARG A 107 0.70 6.62 -8.10
CA ARG A 107 1.62 5.47 -8.18
C ARG A 107 1.92 4.84 -6.82
N HIS A 108 2.12 5.65 -5.77
CA HIS A 108 2.34 5.10 -4.41
C HIS A 108 1.08 4.46 -3.85
N LEU A 109 -0.09 5.04 -4.10
CA LEU A 109 -1.36 4.43 -3.72
C LEU A 109 -1.55 3.08 -4.41
N GLU A 110 -1.26 2.98 -5.71
CA GLU A 110 -1.30 1.70 -6.45
C GLU A 110 -0.34 0.68 -5.84
N ALA A 111 0.90 1.08 -5.53
CA ALA A 111 1.88 0.20 -4.90
C ALA A 111 1.39 -0.30 -3.52
N ARG A 112 0.85 0.58 -2.67
CA ARG A 112 0.31 0.21 -1.35
C ARG A 112 -0.93 -0.68 -1.47
N ILE A 113 -1.81 -0.38 -2.42
CA ILE A 113 -2.97 -1.24 -2.68
C ILE A 113 -2.52 -2.61 -3.18
N ALA A 114 -1.49 -2.72 -4.01
CA ALA A 114 -0.99 -4.00 -4.48
C ALA A 114 -0.52 -4.92 -3.34
N LEU A 115 0.02 -4.37 -2.24
CA LEU A 115 0.37 -5.13 -1.03
C LEU A 115 -0.88 -5.72 -0.37
N SER A 116 -1.93 -4.92 -0.20
CA SER A 116 -3.16 -5.34 0.49
C SER A 116 -4.13 -6.12 -0.40
N ASN A 117 -4.17 -5.82 -1.69
CA ASN A 117 -5.10 -6.36 -2.67
C ASN A 117 -4.49 -6.33 -4.10
N PRO A 118 -3.72 -7.35 -4.49
CA PRO A 118 -3.00 -7.36 -5.77
C PRO A 118 -3.92 -7.44 -7.00
N ARG A 119 -5.20 -7.73 -6.82
CA ARG A 119 -6.19 -7.79 -7.92
C ARG A 119 -6.84 -6.44 -8.20
N PHE A 120 -6.73 -5.49 -7.27
CA PHE A 120 -7.29 -4.16 -7.44
C PHE A 120 -6.41 -3.33 -8.37
N ARG A 121 -7.04 -2.63 -9.30
CA ARG A 121 -6.40 -1.62 -10.15
C ARG A 121 -7.19 -0.32 -9.95
N LEU A 122 -6.50 0.80 -9.73
CA LEU A 122 -7.16 2.09 -9.91
C LEU A 122 -7.58 2.17 -11.38
N GLY A 123 -8.89 2.23 -11.64
CA GLY A 123 -9.38 2.51 -12.97
C GLY A 123 -9.07 3.95 -13.38
N ASP A 124 -9.07 4.22 -14.68
CA ASP A 124 -8.86 5.57 -15.23
C ASP A 124 -9.97 6.57 -14.83
N ASP A 125 -11.08 6.08 -14.26
CA ASP A 125 -12.30 6.83 -13.93
C ASP A 125 -12.50 7.08 -12.43
N VAL A 126 -11.49 7.63 -11.74
CA VAL A 126 -11.77 8.29 -10.45
C VAL A 126 -12.21 9.72 -10.74
N GLU A 127 -13.49 9.89 -11.10
CA GLU A 127 -14.18 11.18 -10.99
C GLU A 127 -14.14 11.58 -9.52
N LEU A 128 -13.24 12.50 -9.19
CA LEU A 128 -13.25 13.13 -7.88
C LEU A 128 -14.56 13.90 -7.76
N PRO A 129 -15.35 13.69 -6.70
CA PRO A 129 -16.59 14.44 -6.52
C PRO A 129 -16.27 15.92 -6.57
N GLU A 130 -16.99 16.66 -7.44
CA GLU A 130 -16.87 18.10 -7.54
C GLU A 130 -17.07 18.68 -6.13
N ARG A 131 -16.07 19.44 -5.66
CA ARG A 131 -16.20 20.14 -4.39
C ARG A 131 -17.31 21.18 -4.54
N GLU A 132 -18.48 20.89 -3.98
CA GLU A 132 -19.52 21.90 -3.82
C GLU A 132 -18.93 23.09 -3.07
N THR A 133 -18.86 24.24 -3.75
CA THR A 133 -18.42 25.49 -3.16
C THR A 133 -19.58 26.00 -2.30
N PRO A 134 -19.43 26.20 -0.99
CA PRO A 134 -20.52 26.76 -0.19
C PRO A 134 -20.76 28.22 -0.60
N ALA A 135 -22.04 28.54 -0.81
CA ALA A 135 -22.54 29.88 -1.13
C ALA A 135 -22.46 30.85 0.06
#